data_AF-A0A7S3IGF7-F1
#
_entry.id   AF-A0A7S3IGF7-F1
#
_cell.length_a   1.000
_cell.length_b   1.000
_cell.length_c   1.000
_cell.angle_alpha   90.00
_cell.angle_beta   90.00
_cell.angle_gamma   90.00
#
_symmetry.space_group_name_H-M   'P 1'
#
loop_
_entity.id
_entity.type
_entity.pdbx_description
1 polymer ?
#
loop_
_entity_poly.entity_id
_entity_poly.type
_entity_poly.pdbx_seq_one_letter_code
_entity_poly.pdbx_strand_id
1 'polypeptide(L)'
;NFNAAKQFLDILQFSFNDSSVEGNLFSHSSNPLLTMCLLYELLLNIIKKFFSLNNICKTLMNKIIQMSIQYIDSVDDENFLTTIMLERDFSGRDSLRIAVELELLDLIQAPKVEAIIKRIYNSDFEQSGNLYEMSTSYQIVFGNKNQNADIEDDYRFYKKRVIDQKPQSEWLYEIFEESMNARIKAIGFLGAIYVLMSCVFYEIVIQAVSHKTPVLKQLAEIEVVLINSGNLTEINLLLNESDRLYETIKDDADTLYNAFLVIEVLCILNFTFLFQHFVTFTFTKRMGRFYEFPSILHLTDLVLAVASAIIIDWFKTNVQKNLYSDPNLSKREYELRIMANFEEHIDYKFEYLFSVSITCLILRIAVILQFNEKIGPLIKIVGKLGMDFFNFFLIYVILTIMFAIVGNI
;
A
#
# COMPACT_ATOMS: atom_id res chain seq x y z
N ASN A 1 -37.29 -4.61 41.20
CA ASN A 1 -37.70 -5.04 42.56
C ASN A 1 -36.43 -5.36 43.34
N PHE A 2 -36.09 -4.58 44.37
CA PHE A 2 -34.84 -4.71 45.12
C PHE A 2 -34.75 -6.03 45.89
N ASN A 3 -35.83 -6.46 46.54
CA ASN A 3 -35.85 -7.70 47.33
C ASN A 3 -35.63 -8.93 46.45
N ALA A 4 -36.18 -8.92 45.23
CA ALA A 4 -35.95 -9.99 44.26
C ALA A 4 -34.47 -10.05 43.80
N ALA A 5 -33.84 -8.90 43.57
CA ALA A 5 -32.41 -8.85 43.23
C ALA A 5 -31.53 -9.38 44.38
N LYS A 6 -31.85 -9.04 45.63
CA LYS A 6 -31.14 -9.56 46.80
C LYS A 6 -31.30 -11.09 46.93
N GLN A 7 -32.52 -11.61 46.85
CA GLN A 7 -32.78 -13.05 46.87
C GLN A 7 -32.04 -13.80 45.75
N PHE A 8 -32.00 -13.22 44.55
CA PHE A 8 -31.24 -13.77 43.43
C PHE A 8 -29.73 -13.87 43.74
N LEU A 9 -29.14 -12.81 44.31
CA LEU A 9 -27.72 -12.84 44.70
C LEU A 9 -27.44 -13.85 45.81
N ASP A 10 -28.34 -14.02 46.78
CA ASP A 10 -28.21 -15.01 47.85
C ASP A 10 -28.22 -16.44 47.28
N ILE A 11 -29.08 -16.71 46.28
CA ILE A 11 -29.14 -18.00 45.57
C ILE A 11 -27.86 -18.24 44.75
N LEU A 12 -27.35 -17.22 44.04
CA LEU A 12 -26.10 -17.33 43.29
C LEU A 12 -24.92 -17.61 44.22
N GLN A 13 -24.85 -16.92 45.36
CA GLN A 13 -23.79 -17.13 46.34
C GLN A 13 -23.80 -18.55 46.90
N PHE A 14 -24.99 -19.10 47.18
CA PHE A 14 -25.14 -20.51 47.56
C PHE A 14 -24.66 -21.45 46.46
N SER A 15 -25.13 -21.25 45.23
CA SER A 15 -24.81 -22.10 44.07
C SER A 15 -23.32 -22.08 43.71
N PHE A 16 -22.63 -20.96 43.89
CA PHE A 16 -21.18 -20.89 43.67
C PHE A 16 -20.36 -21.55 44.77
N ASN A 17 -20.89 -21.65 45.99
CA ASN A 17 -20.21 -22.29 47.11
C ASN A 17 -20.40 -23.82 47.11
N ASP A 18 -21.34 -24.33 46.33
CA ASP A 18 -21.53 -25.75 46.14
C ASP A 18 -20.49 -26.31 45.15
N SER A 19 -19.66 -27.22 45.65
CA SER A 19 -18.62 -27.90 44.86
C SER A 19 -19.12 -29.20 44.23
N SER A 20 -20.37 -29.58 44.48
CA SER A 20 -20.98 -30.73 43.82
C SER A 20 -21.30 -30.42 42.35
N VAL A 21 -21.24 -31.46 41.51
CA VAL A 21 -21.61 -31.37 40.08
C VAL A 21 -23.09 -30.99 39.92
N GLU A 22 -23.94 -31.37 40.88
CA GLU A 22 -25.38 -31.09 40.84
C GLU A 22 -25.71 -29.65 41.26
N GLY A 23 -24.97 -29.08 42.22
CA GLY A 23 -25.26 -27.76 42.78
C GLY A 23 -24.54 -26.58 42.11
N ASN A 24 -23.45 -26.83 41.37
CA ASN A 24 -22.74 -25.76 40.68
C ASN A 24 -23.53 -25.29 39.44
N LEU A 25 -23.78 -23.98 39.33
CA LEU A 25 -24.55 -23.42 38.21
C LEU A 25 -23.89 -23.69 36.84
N PHE A 26 -22.56 -23.73 36.79
CA PHE A 26 -21.82 -23.78 35.53
C PHE A 26 -21.60 -25.20 34.99
N SER A 27 -21.77 -26.24 35.81
CA SER A 27 -21.61 -27.64 35.39
C SER A 27 -22.69 -28.11 34.42
N HIS A 28 -23.85 -27.44 34.44
CA HIS A 28 -24.99 -27.74 33.56
C HIS A 28 -24.97 -26.95 32.25
N SER A 29 -23.99 -26.06 32.05
CA SER A 29 -23.88 -25.25 30.83
C SER A 29 -23.02 -25.94 29.79
N SER A 30 -23.46 -25.90 28.52
CA SER A 30 -22.63 -26.33 27.37
C SER A 30 -21.43 -25.42 27.14
N ASN A 31 -21.54 -24.15 27.54
CA ASN A 31 -20.46 -23.18 27.49
C ASN A 31 -20.35 -22.42 28.82
N PRO A 32 -19.60 -22.99 29.79
CA PRO A 32 -19.41 -22.39 31.10
C PRO A 32 -18.77 -20.99 31.03
N LEU A 33 -17.80 -20.77 30.15
CA LEU A 33 -17.07 -19.49 30.04
C LEU A 33 -17.96 -18.35 29.54
N LEU A 34 -18.76 -18.60 28.50
CA LEU A 34 -19.70 -17.61 28.00
C LEU A 34 -20.74 -17.26 29.07
N THR A 35 -21.23 -18.28 29.79
CA THR A 35 -22.18 -18.10 30.89
C THR A 35 -21.59 -17.26 32.03
N MET A 36 -20.31 -17.50 32.37
CA MET A 36 -19.57 -16.71 33.37
C MET A 36 -19.43 -15.24 32.94
N CYS A 37 -19.08 -14.97 31.68
CA CYS A 37 -18.99 -13.60 31.13
C CYS A 37 -20.34 -12.87 31.13
N LEU A 38 -21.43 -13.54 30.71
CA LEU A 38 -22.78 -12.98 30.72
C LEU A 38 -23.29 -12.72 32.14
N LEU A 39 -22.95 -13.60 33.09
CA LEU A 39 -23.32 -13.39 34.49
C LEU A 39 -22.56 -12.22 35.11
N TYR A 40 -21.31 -12.01 34.72
CA TYR A 40 -20.54 -10.83 35.10
C TYR A 40 -21.20 -9.54 34.57
N GLU A 41 -21.62 -9.52 33.31
CA GLU A 41 -22.38 -8.41 32.70
C GLU A 41 -23.68 -8.12 33.46
N LEU A 42 -24.42 -9.18 33.83
CA LEU A 42 -25.65 -9.07 34.60
C LEU A 42 -25.41 -8.45 35.98
N LEU A 43 -24.35 -8.86 36.68
CA LEU A 43 -23.98 -8.31 37.99
C LEU A 43 -23.62 -6.83 37.88
N LEU A 44 -22.91 -6.41 36.83
CA LEU A 44 -22.67 -4.99 36.55
C LEU A 44 -23.96 -4.20 36.34
N ASN A 45 -24.92 -4.77 35.61
CA ASN A 45 -26.23 -4.14 35.41
C ASN A 45 -27.04 -4.04 36.71
N ILE A 46 -26.92 -5.02 37.60
CA ILE A 46 -27.51 -4.97 38.95
C ILE A 46 -26.85 -3.85 39.77
N ILE A 47 -25.53 -3.70 39.73
CA ILE A 47 -24.81 -2.62 40.43
C ILE A 47 -25.29 -1.25 39.94
N LYS A 48 -25.38 -1.07 38.61
CA LYS A 48 -25.85 0.19 37.99
C LYS A 48 -27.26 0.56 38.48
N LYS A 49 -28.11 -0.42 38.73
CA LYS A 49 -29.51 -0.21 39.16
C LYS A 49 -29.69 -0.15 40.68
N PHE A 50 -28.87 -0.87 41.44
CA PHE A 50 -28.96 -1.03 42.89
C PHE A 50 -27.59 -0.92 43.53
N PHE A 51 -27.10 0.31 43.66
CA PHE A 51 -25.76 0.60 44.19
C PHE A 51 -25.51 0.00 45.59
N SER A 52 -26.55 -0.17 46.41
CA SER A 52 -26.44 -0.79 47.74
C SER A 52 -26.02 -2.27 47.71
N LEU A 53 -26.14 -2.96 46.58
CA LEU A 53 -25.71 -4.35 46.40
C LEU A 53 -24.28 -4.48 45.86
N ASN A 54 -23.58 -3.36 45.65
CA ASN A 54 -22.27 -3.32 45.00
C ASN A 54 -21.24 -4.28 45.62
N ASN A 55 -21.13 -4.32 46.94
CA ASN A 55 -20.14 -5.16 47.62
C ASN A 55 -20.41 -6.66 47.41
N ILE A 56 -21.69 -7.06 47.40
CA ILE A 56 -22.09 -8.45 47.18
C ILE A 56 -21.79 -8.84 45.73
N CYS A 57 -22.21 -8.00 44.77
CA CYS A 57 -21.95 -8.22 43.35
C CYS A 57 -20.45 -8.30 43.05
N LYS A 58 -19.62 -7.39 43.58
CA LYS A 58 -18.17 -7.42 43.40
C LYS A 58 -17.52 -8.69 43.95
N THR A 59 -17.99 -9.17 45.09
CA THR A 59 -17.49 -10.43 45.69
C THR A 59 -17.80 -11.61 44.77
N LEU A 60 -19.01 -11.68 44.21
CA LEU A 60 -19.41 -12.71 43.27
C LEU A 60 -18.66 -12.59 41.93
N MET A 61 -18.47 -11.37 41.43
CA MET A 61 -17.71 -11.08 40.21
C MET A 61 -16.26 -11.57 40.30
N ASN A 62 -15.58 -11.30 41.42
CA ASN A 62 -14.22 -11.79 41.66
C ASN A 62 -14.18 -13.32 41.69
N LYS A 63 -15.18 -13.94 42.30
CA LYS A 63 -15.29 -15.41 42.34
C LYS A 63 -15.52 -16.01 40.95
N ILE A 64 -16.35 -15.37 40.12
CA ILE A 64 -16.56 -15.78 38.72
C ILE A 64 -15.24 -15.75 37.96
N ILE A 65 -14.47 -14.66 38.04
CA ILE A 65 -13.16 -14.55 37.36
C ILE A 65 -12.22 -15.68 37.79
N GLN A 66 -12.13 -15.96 39.10
CA GLN A 66 -11.30 -17.05 39.62
C GLN A 66 -11.72 -18.42 39.06
N MET A 67 -13.03 -18.68 39.01
CA MET A 67 -13.57 -19.91 38.43
C MET A 67 -13.32 -20.01 36.93
N SER A 68 -13.41 -18.90 36.19
CA SER A 68 -13.10 -18.85 34.76
C SER A 68 -11.64 -19.21 34.47
N ILE A 69 -10.71 -18.66 35.26
CA ILE A 69 -9.27 -18.95 35.12
C ILE A 69 -8.99 -20.42 35.44
N GLN A 70 -9.56 -20.94 36.54
CA GLN A 70 -9.42 -22.35 36.89
C GLN A 70 -9.97 -23.28 35.80
N TYR A 71 -11.10 -22.91 35.18
CA TYR A 71 -11.66 -23.67 34.07
C TYR A 71 -10.71 -23.66 32.87
N ILE A 72 -10.22 -22.48 32.44
CA ILE A 72 -9.24 -22.36 31.33
C ILE A 72 -7.99 -23.21 31.60
N ASP A 73 -7.46 -23.16 32.82
CA ASP A 73 -6.27 -23.91 33.20
C ASP A 73 -6.52 -25.43 33.19
N SER A 74 -7.72 -25.87 33.55
CA SER A 74 -8.12 -27.28 33.57
C SER A 74 -8.42 -27.91 32.20
N VAL A 75 -8.64 -27.10 31.16
CA VAL A 75 -8.94 -27.60 29.81
C VAL A 75 -7.64 -27.99 29.11
N ASP A 76 -7.45 -29.28 28.83
CA ASP A 76 -6.24 -29.80 28.18
C ASP A 76 -6.23 -29.61 26.66
N ASP A 77 -7.39 -29.63 26.00
CA ASP A 77 -7.51 -29.50 24.55
C ASP A 77 -7.70 -28.03 24.13
N GLU A 78 -6.69 -27.48 23.47
CA GLU A 78 -6.67 -26.10 22.98
C GLU A 78 -7.71 -25.86 21.88
N ASN A 79 -8.01 -26.85 21.03
CA ASN A 79 -9.03 -26.70 19.97
C ASN A 79 -10.44 -26.66 20.57
N PHE A 80 -10.68 -27.45 21.60
CA PHE A 80 -11.91 -27.37 22.39
C PHE A 80 -12.05 -26.01 23.08
N LEU A 81 -10.99 -25.53 23.74
CA LEU A 81 -11.00 -24.20 24.37
C LEU A 81 -11.24 -23.08 23.34
N THR A 82 -10.62 -23.16 22.18
CA THR A 82 -10.83 -22.21 21.07
C THR A 82 -12.30 -22.18 20.63
N THR A 83 -12.92 -23.36 20.49
CA THR A 83 -14.33 -23.50 20.09
C THR A 83 -15.25 -22.85 21.12
N ILE A 84 -15.00 -23.10 22.41
CA ILE A 84 -15.79 -22.53 23.51
C ILE A 84 -15.63 -21.01 23.60
N MET A 85 -14.41 -20.49 23.40
CA MET A 85 -14.16 -19.05 23.47
C MET A 85 -14.79 -18.28 22.31
N LEU A 86 -14.93 -18.92 21.14
CA LEU A 86 -15.46 -18.32 19.91
C LEU A 86 -16.95 -18.62 19.67
N GLU A 87 -17.56 -19.50 20.47
CA GLU A 87 -19.00 -19.73 20.42
C GLU A 87 -19.75 -18.44 20.76
N ARG A 88 -20.79 -18.16 19.97
CA ARG A 88 -21.51 -16.88 20.02
C ARG A 88 -22.78 -16.98 20.84
N ASP A 89 -23.09 -15.91 21.56
CA ASP A 89 -24.40 -15.70 22.19
C ASP A 89 -25.49 -15.42 21.13
N PHE A 90 -26.75 -15.30 21.58
CA PHE A 90 -27.88 -14.96 20.71
C PHE A 90 -27.76 -13.60 20.02
N SER A 91 -26.87 -12.73 20.49
CA SER A 91 -26.57 -11.41 19.90
C SER A 91 -25.36 -11.45 18.96
N GLY A 92 -24.76 -12.63 18.74
CA GLY A 92 -23.57 -12.80 17.91
C GLY A 92 -22.25 -12.41 18.58
N ARG A 93 -22.23 -12.19 19.90
CA ARG A 93 -21.01 -11.88 20.67
C ARG A 93 -20.38 -13.16 21.23
N ASP A 94 -19.08 -13.31 21.07
CA ASP A 94 -18.33 -14.40 21.68
C ASP A 94 -17.74 -14.00 23.05
N SER A 95 -17.16 -14.98 23.76
CA SER A 95 -16.62 -14.76 25.10
C SER A 95 -15.45 -13.78 25.12
N LEU A 96 -14.64 -13.73 24.05
CA LEU A 96 -13.52 -12.79 23.91
C LEU A 96 -14.01 -11.35 23.76
N ARG A 97 -15.01 -11.14 22.90
CA ARG A 97 -15.62 -9.83 22.68
C ARG A 97 -16.25 -9.29 23.96
N ILE A 98 -17.00 -10.14 24.67
CA ILE A 98 -17.61 -9.75 25.96
C ILE A 98 -16.52 -9.43 26.99
N ALA A 99 -15.44 -10.22 27.04
CA ALA A 99 -14.33 -9.95 27.95
C ALA A 99 -13.65 -8.60 27.68
N VAL A 100 -13.51 -8.20 26.42
CA VAL A 100 -12.96 -6.88 26.05
C VAL A 100 -13.94 -5.76 26.38
N GLU A 101 -15.22 -5.91 26.04
CA GLU A 101 -16.28 -4.91 26.32
C GLU A 101 -16.42 -4.64 27.83
N LEU A 102 -16.16 -5.65 28.67
CA LEU A 102 -16.25 -5.58 30.12
C LEU A 102 -14.90 -5.35 30.82
N GLU A 103 -13.83 -5.12 30.06
CA GLU A 103 -12.46 -4.89 30.57
C GLU A 103 -11.95 -6.01 31.52
N LEU A 104 -12.27 -7.27 31.21
CA LEU A 104 -11.83 -8.46 31.96
C LEU A 104 -10.37 -8.83 31.64
N LEU A 105 -9.43 -7.97 32.03
CA LEU A 105 -8.01 -8.10 31.71
C LEU A 105 -7.41 -9.43 32.19
N ASP A 106 -7.77 -9.88 33.39
CA ASP A 106 -7.25 -11.13 33.98
C ASP A 106 -7.61 -12.36 33.14
N LEU A 107 -8.78 -12.34 32.47
CA LEU A 107 -9.22 -13.43 31.59
C LEU A 107 -8.48 -13.38 30.25
N ILE A 108 -8.29 -12.18 29.69
CA ILE A 108 -7.61 -11.97 28.41
C ILE A 108 -6.11 -12.30 28.52
N GLN A 109 -5.50 -12.00 29.66
CA GLN A 109 -4.09 -12.25 29.95
C GLN A 109 -3.79 -13.70 30.37
N ALA A 110 -4.80 -14.57 30.48
CA ALA A 110 -4.57 -15.98 30.74
C ALA A 110 -3.72 -16.59 29.60
N PRO A 111 -2.61 -17.31 29.90
CA PRO A 111 -1.65 -17.74 28.86
C PRO A 111 -2.27 -18.52 27.69
N LYS A 112 -3.25 -19.39 27.98
CA LYS A 112 -3.96 -20.16 26.94
C LYS A 112 -4.89 -19.27 26.10
N VAL A 113 -5.53 -18.26 26.70
CA VAL A 113 -6.37 -17.30 25.98
C VAL A 113 -5.52 -16.39 25.12
N GLU A 114 -4.36 -15.94 25.62
CA GLU A 114 -3.41 -15.15 24.84
C GLU A 114 -2.89 -15.94 23.63
N ALA A 115 -2.59 -17.24 23.80
CA ALA A 115 -2.21 -18.12 22.70
C ALA A 115 -3.33 -18.23 21.64
N ILE A 116 -4.59 -18.39 22.06
CA ILE A 116 -5.74 -18.40 21.16
C ILE A 116 -5.89 -17.06 20.43
N ILE A 117 -5.75 -15.92 21.11
CA ILE A 117 -5.80 -14.59 20.48
C ILE A 117 -4.67 -14.43 19.46
N LYS A 118 -3.45 -14.84 19.81
CA LYS A 118 -2.30 -14.84 18.88
C LYS A 118 -2.55 -15.74 17.68
N ARG A 119 -3.17 -16.91 17.89
CA ARG A 119 -3.52 -17.85 16.82
C ARG A 119 -4.61 -17.30 15.90
N ILE A 120 -5.67 -16.69 16.45
CA ILE A 120 -6.71 -16.00 15.68
C ILE A 120 -6.09 -14.86 14.87
N TYR A 121 -5.21 -14.08 15.50
CA TYR A 121 -4.53 -12.96 14.85
C TYR A 121 -3.59 -13.41 13.73
N ASN A 122 -2.87 -14.52 13.94
CA ASN A 122 -1.89 -15.04 12.99
C ASN A 122 -2.51 -15.97 11.93
N SER A 123 -3.78 -16.39 12.09
CA SER A 123 -4.46 -17.40 11.28
C SER A 123 -3.77 -18.79 11.30
N ASP A 124 -4.53 -19.88 11.17
CA ASP A 124 -3.95 -21.24 11.02
C ASP A 124 -3.21 -21.41 9.68
N PHE A 125 -3.42 -20.48 8.75
CA PHE A 125 -2.64 -20.34 7.54
C PHE A 125 -1.62 -19.22 7.73
N GLU A 126 -0.35 -19.62 7.82
CA GLU A 126 0.85 -18.77 7.85
C GLU A 126 0.67 -17.41 7.15
N GLN A 127 0.80 -16.32 7.90
CA GLN A 127 1.26 -15.04 7.34
C GLN A 127 2.69 -14.84 7.82
N SER A 128 3.67 -14.98 6.93
CA SER A 128 5.10 -14.87 7.29
C SER A 128 5.53 -13.44 7.63
N GLY A 129 4.58 -12.49 7.77
CA GLY A 129 4.84 -11.07 7.96
C GLY A 129 5.56 -10.41 6.77
N ASN A 130 5.70 -11.12 5.64
CA ASN A 130 6.49 -10.67 4.51
C ASN A 130 5.66 -9.80 3.56
N LEU A 131 6.09 -8.55 3.34
CA LEU A 131 5.48 -7.61 2.40
C LEU A 131 5.33 -8.19 0.98
N TYR A 132 6.27 -9.05 0.56
CA TYR A 132 6.22 -9.68 -0.76
C TYR A 132 5.03 -10.62 -0.94
N GLU A 133 4.52 -11.24 0.14
CA GLU A 133 3.34 -12.11 0.09
C GLU A 133 2.04 -11.38 -0.22
N MET A 134 2.02 -10.04 -0.10
CA MET A 134 0.89 -9.21 -0.53
C MET A 134 0.79 -9.09 -2.05
N SER A 135 1.89 -9.31 -2.78
CA SER A 135 1.92 -9.22 -4.24
C SER A 135 1.30 -10.46 -4.89
N THR A 136 0.26 -10.24 -5.71
CA THR A 136 -0.39 -11.30 -6.49
C THR A 136 0.60 -12.04 -7.39
N SER A 137 1.53 -11.33 -8.01
CA SER A 137 2.56 -11.93 -8.86
C SER A 137 3.52 -12.81 -8.05
N TYR A 138 3.90 -12.38 -6.84
CA TYR A 138 4.77 -13.16 -5.95
C TYR A 138 4.08 -14.45 -5.48
N GLN A 139 2.81 -14.36 -5.05
CA GLN A 139 2.02 -15.53 -4.65
C GLN A 139 1.85 -16.55 -5.79
N ILE A 140 1.68 -16.07 -7.02
CA ILE A 140 1.56 -16.95 -8.20
C ILE A 140 2.87 -17.71 -8.49
N VAL A 141 4.02 -17.06 -8.30
CA VAL A 141 5.34 -17.61 -8.68
C VAL A 141 5.96 -18.43 -7.54
N PHE A 142 5.93 -17.90 -6.32
CA PHE A 142 6.66 -18.40 -5.14
C PHE A 142 5.76 -18.88 -4.01
N GLY A 143 4.43 -18.71 -4.11
CA GLY A 143 3.50 -19.23 -3.13
C GLY A 143 3.65 -20.75 -2.95
N ASN A 144 3.45 -21.24 -1.73
CA ASN A 144 3.73 -22.63 -1.37
C ASN A 144 2.72 -23.58 -2.05
N LYS A 145 3.11 -24.18 -3.19
CA LYS A 145 2.28 -25.10 -3.99
C LYS A 145 2.12 -26.50 -3.36
N ASN A 146 2.82 -26.75 -2.25
CA ASN A 146 2.88 -28.05 -1.58
C ASN A 146 2.06 -28.10 -0.28
N GLN A 147 1.29 -27.06 0.07
CA GLN A 147 0.25 -27.24 1.10
C GLN A 147 -0.76 -28.25 0.56
N ASN A 148 -1.04 -29.29 1.37
CA ASN A 148 -2.02 -30.35 1.10
C ASN A 148 -3.28 -29.78 0.44
N ALA A 149 -3.88 -30.56 -0.47
CA ALA A 149 -5.10 -30.25 -1.20
C ALA A 149 -5.99 -29.31 -0.41
N ASP A 150 -5.87 -28.03 -0.73
CA ASP A 150 -6.62 -26.97 -0.10
C ASP A 150 -8.09 -27.30 -0.33
N ILE A 151 -8.82 -27.56 0.76
CA ILE A 151 -10.26 -27.83 0.68
C ILE A 151 -10.96 -26.61 0.05
N GLU A 152 -10.35 -25.41 0.13
CA GLU A 152 -10.75 -24.20 -0.59
C GLU A 152 -10.36 -24.15 -2.06
N ASP A 153 -9.50 -25.02 -2.59
CA ASP A 153 -9.16 -25.01 -4.03
C ASP A 153 -10.39 -25.33 -4.90
N ASP A 154 -11.39 -26.01 -4.34
CA ASP A 154 -12.72 -26.22 -4.92
C ASP A 154 -13.71 -25.06 -4.67
N TYR A 155 -13.42 -24.18 -3.70
CA TYR A 155 -14.24 -23.02 -3.34
C TYR A 155 -13.70 -21.69 -3.86
N ARG A 156 -12.49 -21.66 -4.43
CA ARG A 156 -11.87 -20.46 -5.02
C ARG A 156 -12.70 -19.90 -6.17
N PHE A 157 -12.78 -18.57 -6.21
CA PHE A 157 -13.51 -17.79 -7.23
C PHE A 157 -13.16 -18.17 -8.67
N TYR A 158 -11.97 -18.73 -8.85
CA TYR A 158 -11.50 -19.52 -9.98
C TYR A 158 -12.48 -20.25 -10.90
N LYS A 159 -13.26 -21.10 -10.24
CA LYS A 159 -14.03 -22.19 -10.82
C LYS A 159 -15.49 -21.76 -10.97
N LYS A 160 -16.11 -22.14 -12.09
CA LYS A 160 -17.53 -21.88 -12.36
C LYS A 160 -18.38 -22.67 -11.35
N ARG A 161 -19.14 -21.97 -10.50
CA ARG A 161 -19.95 -22.60 -9.44
C ARG A 161 -21.33 -23.02 -9.95
N VAL A 162 -21.80 -24.18 -9.48
CA VAL A 162 -23.24 -24.52 -9.45
C VAL A 162 -23.72 -24.10 -8.07
N ILE A 163 -24.48 -23.00 -8.02
CA ILE A 163 -24.74 -22.22 -6.80
C ILE A 163 -25.81 -22.88 -5.88
N ASP A 164 -26.54 -23.87 -6.40
CA ASP A 164 -27.77 -24.37 -5.76
C ASP A 164 -27.57 -25.27 -4.52
N GLN A 165 -26.33 -25.66 -4.15
CA GLN A 165 -26.15 -26.77 -3.19
C GLN A 165 -25.24 -26.55 -1.99
N LYS A 166 -24.59 -25.38 -1.80
CA LYS A 166 -23.73 -25.17 -0.61
C LYS A 166 -23.89 -23.78 0.00
N PRO A 167 -24.23 -23.67 1.30
CA PRO A 167 -24.23 -22.39 2.00
C PRO A 167 -22.79 -21.90 2.15
N GLN A 168 -22.51 -20.68 1.69
CA GLN A 168 -21.25 -19.99 1.96
C GLN A 168 -21.40 -19.14 3.22
N SER A 169 -20.39 -19.09 4.10
CA SER A 169 -20.41 -18.15 5.22
C SER A 169 -20.20 -16.73 4.69
N GLU A 170 -21.01 -15.78 5.16
CA GLU A 170 -20.86 -14.35 4.83
C GLU A 170 -19.47 -13.81 5.25
N TRP A 171 -18.87 -14.40 6.29
CA TRP A 171 -17.52 -14.13 6.76
C TRP A 171 -16.42 -14.30 5.70
N LEU A 172 -16.60 -15.21 4.74
CA LEU A 172 -15.63 -15.40 3.67
C LEU A 172 -15.56 -14.18 2.74
N TYR A 173 -16.69 -13.49 2.55
CA TYR A 173 -16.75 -12.25 1.77
C TYR A 173 -16.15 -11.08 2.56
N GLU A 174 -16.43 -10.96 3.85
CA GLU A 174 -15.87 -9.91 4.71
C GLU A 174 -14.34 -10.02 4.85
N ILE A 175 -13.80 -11.22 5.06
CA ILE A 175 -12.34 -11.46 5.12
C ILE A 175 -11.69 -11.11 3.79
N PHE A 176 -12.34 -11.45 2.68
CA PHE A 176 -11.85 -11.12 1.35
C PHE A 176 -11.84 -9.60 1.09
N GLU A 177 -12.91 -8.91 1.49
CA GLU A 177 -13.02 -7.45 1.37
C GLU A 177 -11.92 -6.74 2.16
N GLU A 178 -11.70 -7.12 3.42
CA GLU A 178 -10.64 -6.57 4.26
C GLU A 178 -9.23 -6.88 3.72
N SER A 179 -9.00 -8.11 3.24
CA SER A 179 -7.73 -8.48 2.60
C SER A 179 -7.46 -7.66 1.34
N MET A 180 -8.48 -7.45 0.51
CA MET A 180 -8.36 -6.65 -0.71
C MET A 180 -8.12 -5.17 -0.38
N ASN A 181 -8.84 -4.63 0.60
CA ASN A 181 -8.65 -3.28 1.11
C ASN A 181 -7.22 -3.07 1.65
N ALA A 182 -6.67 -4.04 2.40
CA ALA A 182 -5.30 -3.98 2.90
C ALA A 182 -4.26 -3.97 1.76
N ARG A 183 -4.44 -4.82 0.73
CA ARG A 183 -3.56 -4.85 -0.45
C ARG A 183 -3.62 -3.53 -1.23
N ILE A 184 -4.81 -2.97 -1.44
CA ILE A 184 -4.98 -1.68 -2.13
C ILE A 184 -4.28 -0.56 -1.34
N LYS A 185 -4.40 -0.55 -0.01
CA LYS A 185 -3.69 0.40 0.85
C LYS A 185 -2.17 0.27 0.73
N ALA A 186 -1.64 -0.95 0.77
CA ALA A 186 -0.19 -1.20 0.67
C ALA A 186 0.37 -0.81 -0.71
N ILE A 187 -0.31 -1.19 -1.79
CA ILE A 187 0.07 -0.83 -3.16
C ILE A 187 -0.03 0.69 -3.34
N GLY A 188 -1.09 1.33 -2.83
CA GLY A 188 -1.26 2.77 -2.88
C GLY A 188 -0.16 3.51 -2.13
N PHE A 189 0.22 3.05 -0.94
CA PHE A 189 1.30 3.65 -0.14
C PHE A 189 2.68 3.51 -0.80
N LEU A 190 3.05 2.29 -1.23
CA LEU A 190 4.32 2.06 -1.94
C LEU A 190 4.36 2.82 -3.27
N GLY A 191 3.24 2.86 -3.99
CA GLY A 191 3.08 3.64 -5.20
C GLY A 191 3.30 5.14 -4.94
N ALA A 192 2.72 5.68 -3.87
CA ALA A 192 2.90 7.09 -3.48
C ALA A 192 4.36 7.43 -3.18
N ILE A 193 5.07 6.56 -2.45
CA ILE A 193 6.53 6.75 -2.21
C ILE A 193 7.29 6.76 -3.53
N TYR A 194 7.01 5.81 -4.42
CA TYR A 194 7.67 5.72 -5.72
C TYR A 194 7.45 6.97 -6.59
N VAL A 195 6.22 7.49 -6.64
CA VAL A 195 5.91 8.70 -7.41
C VAL A 195 6.53 9.93 -6.78
N LEU A 196 6.52 10.04 -5.45
CA LEU A 196 7.18 11.15 -4.76
C LEU A 196 8.68 11.17 -5.04
N MET A 197 9.35 10.02 -4.96
CA MET A 197 10.77 9.92 -5.35
C MET A 197 10.97 10.31 -6.82
N SER A 198 10.12 9.81 -7.73
CA SER A 198 10.23 10.13 -9.15
C SER A 198 10.08 11.63 -9.41
N CYS A 199 9.10 12.29 -8.77
CA CYS A 199 8.92 13.75 -8.88
C CYS A 199 10.13 14.52 -8.36
N VAL A 200 10.68 14.15 -7.21
CA VAL A 200 11.86 14.83 -6.63
C VAL A 200 13.07 14.73 -7.55
N PHE A 201 13.38 13.53 -8.04
CA PHE A 201 14.55 13.34 -8.92
C PHE A 201 14.36 13.98 -10.29
N TYR A 202 13.16 13.95 -10.85
CA TYR A 202 12.88 14.63 -12.12
C TYR A 202 12.99 16.15 -11.97
N GLU A 203 12.49 16.72 -10.87
CA GLU A 203 12.61 18.15 -10.58
C GLU A 203 14.08 18.57 -10.39
N ILE A 204 14.88 17.79 -9.67
CA ILE A 204 16.32 18.04 -9.51
C ILE A 204 17.00 18.12 -10.88
N VAL A 205 16.69 17.20 -11.79
CA VAL A 205 17.27 17.21 -13.14
C VAL A 205 16.79 18.42 -13.93
N ILE A 206 15.49 18.73 -13.92
CA ILE A 206 14.93 19.89 -14.63
C ILE A 206 15.59 21.19 -14.14
N GLN A 207 15.70 21.39 -12.82
CA GLN A 207 16.33 22.58 -12.26
C GLN A 207 17.82 22.67 -12.62
N ALA A 208 18.55 21.55 -12.52
CA ALA A 208 19.96 21.50 -12.87
C ALA A 208 20.18 21.77 -14.38
N VAL A 209 19.33 21.26 -15.26
CA VAL A 209 19.39 21.56 -16.70
C VAL A 209 19.09 23.03 -16.96
N SER A 210 18.02 23.56 -16.36
CA SER A 210 17.62 24.97 -16.53
C SER A 210 18.71 25.94 -16.06
N HIS A 211 19.41 25.63 -14.96
CA HIS A 211 20.48 26.48 -14.45
C HIS A 211 21.73 26.47 -15.33
N LYS A 212 22.05 25.31 -15.94
CA LYS A 212 23.27 25.13 -16.74
C LYS A 212 23.16 25.53 -18.18
N THR A 213 21.98 25.40 -18.78
CA THR A 213 21.71 25.75 -20.18
C THR A 213 22.30 27.12 -20.57
N PRO A 214 22.14 28.22 -19.80
CA PRO A 214 22.75 29.51 -20.17
C PRO A 214 24.28 29.48 -20.14
N VAL A 215 24.90 28.76 -19.21
CA VAL A 215 26.35 28.68 -19.09
C VAL A 215 26.96 27.81 -20.20
N LEU A 216 26.28 26.72 -20.56
CA LEU A 216 26.66 25.87 -21.70
C LEU A 216 26.55 26.63 -23.03
N LYS A 217 25.53 27.48 -23.20
CA LYS A 217 25.43 28.35 -24.38
C LYS A 217 26.58 29.35 -24.46
N GLN A 218 27.01 29.92 -23.34
CA GLN A 218 28.17 30.82 -23.29
C GLN A 218 29.47 30.10 -23.66
N LEU A 219 29.65 28.86 -23.19
CA LEU A 219 30.80 28.03 -23.58
C LEU A 219 30.83 27.75 -25.09
N ALA A 220 29.69 27.34 -25.66
CA ALA A 220 29.57 27.12 -27.10
C ALA A 220 29.84 28.40 -27.93
N GLU A 221 29.37 29.56 -27.47
CA GLU A 221 29.67 30.86 -28.10
C GLU A 221 31.18 31.19 -28.04
N ILE A 222 31.83 30.95 -26.91
CA ILE A 222 33.28 31.13 -26.74
C ILE A 222 34.06 30.19 -27.67
N GLU A 223 33.63 28.94 -27.81
CA GLU A 223 34.28 27.96 -28.69
C GLU A 223 34.22 28.39 -30.17
N VAL A 224 33.07 28.88 -30.64
CA VAL A 224 32.92 29.41 -32.00
C VAL A 224 33.85 30.60 -32.25
N VAL A 225 34.05 31.48 -31.27
CA VAL A 225 34.97 32.62 -31.40
C VAL A 225 36.43 32.16 -31.37
N LEU A 226 36.78 31.18 -30.52
CA LEU A 226 38.13 30.60 -30.44
C LEU A 226 38.56 29.95 -31.76
N ILE A 227 37.64 29.25 -32.45
CA ILE A 227 37.93 28.60 -33.74
C ILE A 227 38.20 29.63 -34.86
N ASN A 228 37.57 30.81 -34.79
CA ASN A 228 37.61 31.81 -35.85
C ASN A 228 38.60 32.97 -35.58
N SER A 229 39.11 33.12 -34.35
CA SER A 229 40.01 34.23 -34.00
C SER A 229 41.45 33.96 -34.46
N GLY A 230 42.07 34.98 -35.06
CA GLY A 230 43.50 35.00 -35.39
C GLY A 230 44.37 35.75 -34.38
N ASN A 231 43.79 36.24 -33.27
CA ASN A 231 44.47 37.09 -32.30
C ASN A 231 44.85 36.31 -31.02
N LEU A 232 46.14 36.09 -30.82
CA LEU A 232 46.71 35.39 -29.66
C LEU A 232 46.26 35.95 -28.30
N THR A 233 46.00 37.26 -28.21
CA THR A 233 45.62 37.91 -26.95
C THR A 233 44.16 37.65 -26.60
N GLU A 234 43.29 37.63 -27.61
CA GLU A 234 41.87 37.31 -27.51
C GLU A 234 41.67 35.82 -27.18
N ILE A 235 42.46 34.95 -27.84
CA ILE A 235 42.46 33.50 -27.58
C ILE A 235 42.81 33.20 -26.11
N ASN A 236 43.86 33.81 -25.56
CA ASN A 236 44.25 33.58 -24.16
C ASN A 236 43.22 34.11 -23.15
N LEU A 237 42.52 35.21 -23.46
CA LEU A 237 41.45 35.74 -22.62
C LEU A 237 40.23 34.81 -22.61
N LEU A 238 39.82 34.33 -23.79
CA LEU A 238 38.68 33.43 -23.96
C LEU A 238 38.95 32.04 -23.37
N LEU A 239 40.19 31.54 -23.44
CA LEU A 239 40.59 30.29 -22.76
C LEU A 239 40.47 30.41 -21.24
N ASN A 240 40.95 31.50 -20.64
CA ASN A 240 40.80 31.73 -19.20
C ASN A 240 39.34 31.87 -18.77
N GLU A 241 38.50 32.51 -19.60
CA GLU A 241 37.07 32.64 -19.33
C GLU A 241 36.35 31.30 -19.45
N SER A 242 36.68 30.49 -20.47
CA SER A 242 36.23 29.12 -20.63
C SER A 242 36.60 28.26 -19.41
N ASP A 243 37.87 28.27 -18.98
CA ASP A 243 38.33 27.50 -17.82
C ASP A 243 37.57 27.86 -16.53
N ARG A 244 37.27 29.16 -16.32
CA ARG A 244 36.47 29.61 -15.18
C ARG A 244 35.03 29.10 -15.24
N LEU A 245 34.40 29.14 -16.41
CA LEU A 245 33.05 28.61 -16.61
C LEU A 245 33.03 27.08 -16.43
N TYR A 246 34.06 26.39 -16.92
CA TYR A 246 34.24 24.96 -16.72
C TYR A 246 34.36 24.56 -15.26
N GLU A 247 35.15 25.28 -14.45
CA GLU A 247 35.22 25.00 -13.00
C GLU A 247 33.87 25.20 -12.31
N THR A 248 33.06 26.16 -12.77
CA THR A 248 31.75 26.44 -12.17
C THR A 248 30.74 25.33 -12.43
N ILE A 249 30.78 24.69 -13.61
CA ILE A 249 29.79 23.67 -14.01
C ILE A 249 30.20 22.26 -13.57
N LYS A 250 31.47 22.06 -13.21
CA LYS A 250 32.08 20.73 -12.99
C LYS A 250 31.35 19.92 -11.91
N ASP A 251 31.23 20.48 -10.71
CA ASP A 251 30.61 19.78 -9.57
C ASP A 251 29.12 19.49 -9.83
N ASP A 252 28.47 20.38 -10.58
CA ASP A 252 27.09 20.18 -10.96
C ASP A 252 26.96 19.07 -12.01
N ALA A 253 27.93 18.89 -12.93
CA ALA A 253 27.88 17.89 -14.00
C ALA A 253 27.88 16.46 -13.45
N ASP A 254 28.70 16.19 -12.44
CA ASP A 254 28.69 14.92 -11.70
C ASP A 254 27.37 14.71 -10.97
N THR A 255 26.84 15.75 -10.33
CA THR A 255 25.54 15.71 -9.65
C THR A 255 24.40 15.37 -10.62
N LEU A 256 24.42 15.99 -11.80
CA LEU A 256 23.45 15.76 -12.87
C LEU A 256 23.56 14.33 -13.42
N TYR A 257 24.77 13.85 -13.67
CA TYR A 257 25.01 12.48 -14.14
C TYR A 257 24.47 11.44 -13.14
N ASN A 258 24.75 11.63 -11.84
CA ASN A 258 24.24 10.76 -10.78
C ASN A 258 22.70 10.80 -10.70
N ALA A 259 22.09 11.98 -10.87
CA ALA A 259 20.64 12.09 -10.91
C ALA A 259 20.05 11.33 -12.12
N PHE A 260 20.66 11.41 -13.30
CA PHE A 260 20.23 10.65 -14.47
C PHE A 260 20.39 9.13 -14.30
N LEU A 261 21.43 8.65 -13.59
CA LEU A 261 21.55 7.23 -13.25
C LEU A 261 20.38 6.74 -12.40
N VAL A 262 19.94 7.54 -11.42
CA VAL A 262 18.74 7.22 -10.62
C VAL A 262 17.49 7.22 -11.49
N ILE A 263 17.36 8.20 -12.39
CA ILE A 263 16.25 8.25 -13.35
C ILE A 263 16.24 7.03 -14.26
N GLU A 264 17.39 6.53 -14.71
CA GLU A 264 17.48 5.30 -15.51
C GLU A 264 16.87 4.12 -14.73
N VAL A 265 17.21 3.97 -13.45
CA VAL A 265 16.65 2.92 -12.59
C VAL A 265 15.13 3.08 -12.43
N LEU A 266 14.64 4.31 -12.20
CA LEU A 266 13.20 4.59 -12.13
C LEU A 266 12.49 4.27 -13.46
N CYS A 267 13.09 4.63 -14.58
CA CYS A 267 12.57 4.30 -15.92
C CYS A 267 12.50 2.79 -16.15
N ILE A 268 13.49 2.02 -15.67
CA ILE A 268 13.44 0.54 -15.71
C ILE A 268 12.29 0.02 -14.85
N LEU A 269 12.10 0.57 -13.65
CA LEU A 269 10.99 0.18 -12.76
C LEU A 269 9.63 0.46 -13.39
N ASN A 270 9.47 1.50 -14.21
CA ASN A 270 8.23 1.76 -14.94
C ASN A 270 7.80 0.60 -15.87
N PHE A 271 8.76 -0.16 -16.42
CA PHE A 271 8.42 -1.33 -17.25
C PHE A 271 7.74 -2.45 -16.46
N THR A 272 7.93 -2.51 -15.14
CA THR A 272 7.28 -3.53 -14.29
C THR A 272 5.76 -3.42 -14.34
N PHE A 273 5.21 -2.23 -14.58
CA PHE A 273 3.78 -2.01 -14.73
C PHE A 273 3.23 -2.62 -16.02
N LEU A 274 3.93 -2.46 -17.13
CA LEU A 274 3.59 -3.12 -18.39
C LEU A 274 3.70 -4.65 -18.26
N PHE A 275 4.76 -5.12 -17.59
CA PHE A 275 4.95 -6.55 -17.31
C PHE A 275 3.82 -7.11 -16.44
N GLN A 276 3.36 -6.37 -15.43
CA GLN A 276 2.22 -6.74 -14.60
C GLN A 276 0.96 -6.96 -15.45
N HIS A 277 0.68 -6.10 -16.43
CA HIS A 277 -0.44 -6.30 -17.36
C HIS A 277 -0.29 -7.57 -18.20
N PHE A 278 0.91 -7.83 -18.72
CA PHE A 278 1.19 -9.04 -19.50
C PHE A 278 0.99 -10.32 -18.68
N VAL A 279 1.50 -10.35 -17.44
CA VAL A 279 1.31 -11.45 -16.50
C VAL A 279 -0.18 -11.64 -16.21
N THR A 280 -0.88 -10.56 -15.84
CA THR A 280 -2.30 -10.60 -15.50
C THR A 280 -3.13 -11.11 -16.68
N PHE A 281 -2.88 -10.63 -17.89
CA PHE A 281 -3.53 -11.08 -19.12
C PHE A 281 -3.32 -12.58 -19.35
N THR A 282 -2.06 -13.05 -19.28
CA THR A 282 -1.71 -14.46 -19.52
C THR A 282 -2.42 -15.39 -18.55
N PHE A 283 -2.43 -15.04 -17.26
CA PHE A 283 -3.11 -15.83 -16.22
C PHE A 283 -4.64 -15.76 -16.34
N THR A 284 -5.21 -14.59 -16.63
CA THR A 284 -6.66 -14.43 -16.78
C THR A 284 -7.18 -15.23 -17.98
N LYS A 285 -6.45 -15.20 -19.10
CA LYS A 285 -6.74 -16.01 -20.29
C LYS A 285 -6.63 -17.51 -20.01
N ARG A 286 -5.60 -17.93 -19.28
CA ARG A 286 -5.44 -19.34 -18.86
C ARG A 286 -6.57 -19.82 -17.94
N MET A 287 -7.13 -18.92 -17.12
CA MET A 287 -8.27 -19.21 -16.25
C MET A 287 -9.64 -19.13 -16.96
N GLY A 288 -9.68 -18.85 -18.27
CA GLY A 288 -10.94 -18.73 -19.01
C GLY A 288 -11.82 -17.56 -18.57
N ARG A 289 -11.22 -16.54 -17.95
CA ARG A 289 -11.92 -15.35 -17.45
C ARG A 289 -11.85 -14.21 -18.45
N PHE A 290 -12.84 -13.31 -18.36
CA PHE A 290 -12.85 -12.10 -19.15
C PHE A 290 -11.78 -11.14 -18.63
N TYR A 291 -10.92 -10.66 -19.54
CA TYR A 291 -9.95 -9.62 -19.27
C TYR A 291 -10.41 -8.38 -20.04
N GLU A 292 -10.77 -7.32 -19.32
CA GLU A 292 -11.26 -6.09 -19.92
C GLU A 292 -10.06 -5.31 -20.50
N PHE A 293 -9.91 -5.40 -21.82
CA PHE A 293 -8.85 -4.74 -22.58
C PHE A 293 -9.44 -4.11 -23.84
N PRO A 294 -9.05 -2.86 -24.19
CA PRO A 294 -8.14 -1.95 -23.50
C PRO A 294 -8.84 -1.09 -22.43
N SER A 295 -8.11 -0.73 -21.36
CA SER A 295 -8.56 0.25 -20.36
C SER A 295 -7.60 1.45 -20.31
N ILE A 296 -8.03 2.56 -19.71
CA ILE A 296 -7.21 3.79 -19.56
C ILE A 296 -5.85 3.47 -18.91
N LEU A 297 -5.81 2.55 -17.95
CA LEU A 297 -4.58 2.15 -17.27
C LEU A 297 -3.58 1.49 -18.23
N HIS A 298 -4.05 0.69 -19.18
CA HIS A 298 -3.20 0.08 -20.20
C HIS A 298 -2.57 1.13 -21.12
N LEU A 299 -3.34 2.16 -21.47
CA LEU A 299 -2.84 3.26 -22.29
C LEU A 299 -1.78 4.06 -21.53
N THR A 300 -2.04 4.41 -20.27
CA THR A 300 -1.09 5.19 -19.46
C THR A 300 0.20 4.43 -19.18
N ASP A 301 0.12 3.14 -18.92
CA ASP A 301 1.30 2.31 -18.69
C ASP A 301 2.12 2.10 -19.96
N LEU A 302 1.46 2.02 -21.11
CA LEU A 302 2.15 1.96 -22.40
C LEU A 302 2.87 3.27 -22.71
N VAL A 303 2.21 4.41 -22.51
CA VAL A 303 2.83 5.74 -22.68
C VAL A 303 4.01 5.91 -21.73
N LEU A 304 3.86 5.51 -20.48
CA LEU A 304 4.92 5.56 -19.48
C LEU A 304 6.12 4.66 -19.87
N ALA A 305 5.87 3.45 -20.37
CA ALA A 305 6.92 2.55 -20.83
C ALA A 305 7.65 3.09 -22.07
N VAL A 306 6.93 3.67 -23.03
CA VAL A 306 7.53 4.28 -24.23
C VAL A 306 8.37 5.51 -23.85
N ALA A 307 7.85 6.40 -23.00
CA ALA A 307 8.60 7.56 -22.52
C ALA A 307 9.87 7.13 -21.78
N SER A 308 9.76 6.10 -20.91
CA SER A 308 10.90 5.53 -20.19
C SER A 308 11.94 4.91 -21.13
N ALA A 309 11.50 4.22 -22.20
CA ALA A 309 12.40 3.67 -23.21
C ALA A 309 13.20 4.77 -23.93
N ILE A 310 12.53 5.86 -24.33
CA ILE A 310 13.16 6.99 -25.01
C ILE A 310 14.20 7.68 -24.10
N ILE A 311 13.88 7.86 -22.81
CA ILE A 311 14.79 8.45 -21.83
C ILE A 311 16.04 7.57 -21.65
N ILE A 312 15.87 6.26 -21.48
CA ILE A 312 16.99 5.31 -21.30
C ILE A 312 17.87 5.27 -22.55
N ASP A 313 17.26 5.14 -23.73
CA ASP A 313 18.00 5.08 -24.99
C ASP A 313 18.83 6.34 -25.17
N TRP A 314 18.21 7.52 -25.01
CA TRP A 314 18.93 8.78 -25.10
C TRP A 314 20.08 8.91 -24.11
N PHE A 315 19.86 8.53 -22.84
CA PHE A 315 20.90 8.60 -21.82
C PHE A 315 22.10 7.71 -22.18
N LYS A 316 21.86 6.53 -22.74
CA LYS A 316 22.92 5.62 -23.19
C LYS A 316 23.64 6.10 -24.44
N THR A 317 22.90 6.56 -25.44
CA THR A 317 23.48 6.91 -26.75
C THR A 317 24.19 8.26 -26.74
N ASN A 318 23.75 9.19 -25.90
CA ASN A 318 24.24 10.57 -25.90
C ASN A 318 25.08 10.87 -24.67
N VAL A 319 24.55 10.64 -23.46
CA VAL A 319 25.27 11.00 -22.24
C VAL A 319 26.35 9.98 -21.89
N GLN A 320 26.09 8.67 -22.01
CA GLN A 320 27.06 7.61 -21.72
C GLN A 320 28.06 7.32 -22.86
N LYS A 321 27.96 8.08 -23.95
CA LYS A 321 28.77 7.88 -25.17
C LYS A 321 30.26 8.01 -24.85
N ASN A 322 31.04 6.98 -25.20
CA ASN A 322 32.51 6.95 -25.06
C ASN A 322 33.06 7.20 -23.64
N LEU A 323 32.23 7.06 -22.59
CA LEU A 323 32.69 7.24 -21.20
C LEU A 323 33.53 6.08 -20.67
N TYR A 324 33.24 4.87 -21.14
CA TYR A 324 33.92 3.63 -20.71
C TYR A 324 34.77 3.00 -21.82
N SER A 325 35.07 3.73 -22.90
CA SER A 325 35.79 3.20 -24.06
C SER A 325 37.28 2.95 -23.80
N ASP A 326 37.87 3.63 -22.80
CA ASP A 326 39.28 3.46 -22.42
C ASP A 326 39.39 2.96 -20.96
N PRO A 327 40.02 1.80 -20.72
CA PRO A 327 40.21 1.26 -19.37
C PRO A 327 41.20 2.05 -18.50
N ASN A 328 42.02 2.95 -19.07
CA ASN A 328 43.01 3.76 -18.35
C ASN A 328 42.62 5.25 -18.25
N LEU A 329 41.32 5.56 -18.31
CA LEU A 329 40.85 6.93 -18.30
C LEU A 329 41.19 7.64 -16.97
N SER A 330 41.82 8.82 -17.06
CA SER A 330 42.03 9.65 -15.87
C SER A 330 40.70 10.21 -15.35
N LYS A 331 40.58 10.42 -14.03
CA LYS A 331 39.36 11.01 -13.44
C LYS A 331 38.99 12.35 -14.07
N ARG A 332 39.99 13.18 -14.40
CA ARG A 332 39.78 14.49 -15.03
C ARG A 332 39.23 14.36 -16.45
N GLU A 333 39.73 13.41 -17.22
CA GLU A 333 39.25 13.16 -18.58
C GLU A 333 37.84 12.56 -18.58
N TYR A 334 37.51 11.71 -17.60
CA TYR A 334 36.14 11.22 -17.38
C TYR A 334 35.14 12.36 -17.16
N GLU A 335 35.44 13.26 -16.23
CA GLU A 335 34.62 14.44 -15.91
C GLU A 335 34.43 15.34 -17.15
N LEU A 336 35.50 15.58 -17.92
CA LEU A 336 35.44 16.38 -19.14
C LEU A 336 34.57 15.74 -20.24
N ARG A 337 34.62 14.41 -20.39
CA ARG A 337 33.77 13.68 -21.35
C ARG A 337 32.29 13.76 -20.94
N ILE A 338 31.96 13.67 -19.65
CA ILE A 338 30.59 13.87 -19.16
C ILE A 338 30.09 15.26 -19.55
N MET A 339 30.90 16.29 -19.30
CA MET A 339 30.53 17.67 -19.59
C MET A 339 30.31 17.89 -21.09
N ALA A 340 31.23 17.43 -21.93
CA ALA A 340 31.11 17.54 -23.38
C ALA A 340 29.84 16.83 -23.90
N ASN A 341 29.54 15.64 -23.38
CA ASN A 341 28.33 14.91 -23.77
C ASN A 341 27.04 15.64 -23.35
N PHE A 342 27.02 16.30 -22.18
CA PHE A 342 25.89 17.13 -21.78
C PHE A 342 25.81 18.42 -22.61
N GLU A 343 26.92 19.07 -22.90
CA GLU A 343 26.96 20.27 -23.73
C GLU A 343 26.39 20.03 -25.13
N GLU A 344 26.78 18.91 -25.76
CA GLU A 344 26.35 18.58 -27.13
C GLU A 344 24.88 18.16 -27.22
N HIS A 345 24.29 17.63 -26.13
CA HIS A 345 23.05 16.86 -26.22
C HIS A 345 21.91 17.30 -25.29
N ILE A 346 22.14 18.21 -24.34
CA ILE A 346 21.08 18.67 -23.43
C ILE A 346 20.07 19.56 -24.17
N ASP A 347 18.84 19.08 -24.33
CA ASP A 347 17.76 19.78 -25.06
C ASP A 347 16.47 19.79 -24.20
N TYR A 348 15.60 20.78 -24.41
CA TYR A 348 14.34 20.98 -23.65
C TYR A 348 13.34 19.83 -23.76
N LYS A 349 13.55 18.89 -24.69
CA LYS A 349 12.64 17.75 -24.95
C LYS A 349 12.51 16.81 -23.75
N PHE A 350 13.51 16.74 -22.86
CA PHE A 350 13.47 15.86 -21.69
C PHE A 350 12.51 16.34 -20.61
N GLU A 351 12.35 17.65 -20.43
CA GLU A 351 11.42 18.22 -19.47
C GLU A 351 9.98 17.81 -19.78
N TYR A 352 9.62 17.79 -21.08
CA TYR A 352 8.31 17.31 -21.53
C TYR A 352 8.13 15.81 -21.29
N LEU A 353 9.15 14.98 -21.56
CA LEU A 353 9.08 13.53 -21.32
C LEU A 353 8.97 13.19 -19.83
N PHE A 354 9.67 13.92 -18.96
CA PHE A 354 9.55 13.78 -17.51
C PHE A 354 8.17 14.21 -17.01
N SER A 355 7.64 15.32 -17.52
CA SER A 355 6.28 15.78 -17.19
C SER A 355 5.21 14.77 -17.60
N VAL A 356 5.32 14.19 -18.81
CA VAL A 356 4.44 13.10 -19.26
C VAL A 356 4.53 11.89 -18.34
N SER A 357 5.74 11.51 -17.96
CA SER A 357 5.98 10.37 -17.05
C SER A 357 5.37 10.60 -15.67
N ILE A 358 5.54 11.79 -15.08
CA ILE A 358 4.92 12.18 -13.80
C ILE A 358 3.40 12.12 -13.90
N THR A 359 2.83 12.67 -14.98
CA THR A 359 1.38 12.69 -15.19
C THR A 359 0.82 11.27 -15.25
N CYS A 360 1.48 10.35 -15.98
CA CYS A 360 1.07 8.95 -16.05
C CYS A 360 1.15 8.26 -14.68
N LEU A 361 2.21 8.53 -13.92
CA LEU A 361 2.41 7.99 -12.58
C LEU A 361 1.36 8.46 -11.56
N ILE A 362 1.02 9.75 -11.59
CA ILE A 362 -0.05 10.31 -10.75
C ILE A 362 -1.39 9.67 -11.12
N LEU A 363 -1.69 9.54 -12.42
CA LEU A 363 -2.94 8.95 -12.88
C LEU A 363 -3.05 7.47 -12.45
N ARG A 364 -1.94 6.73 -12.50
CA ARG A 364 -1.86 5.35 -11.99
C ARG A 364 -2.23 5.26 -10.51
N ILE A 365 -1.63 6.10 -9.66
CA ILE A 365 -1.97 6.11 -8.22
C ILE A 365 -3.44 6.46 -8.03
N ALA A 366 -3.95 7.47 -8.74
CA ALA A 366 -5.35 7.88 -8.62
C ALA A 366 -6.29 6.72 -8.94
N VAL A 367 -6.02 5.96 -10.01
CA VAL A 367 -6.78 4.76 -10.39
C VAL A 367 -6.70 3.66 -9.33
N ILE A 368 -5.56 3.49 -8.63
CA ILE A 368 -5.45 2.50 -7.56
C ILE A 368 -6.21 2.93 -6.31
N LEU A 369 -6.03 4.19 -5.90
CA LEU A 369 -6.67 4.74 -4.70
C LEU A 369 -8.19 4.89 -4.86
N GLN A 370 -8.72 4.94 -6.09
CA GLN A 370 -10.17 4.97 -6.32
C GLN A 370 -10.90 3.72 -5.77
N PHE A 371 -10.17 2.61 -5.62
CA PHE A 371 -10.68 1.34 -5.10
C PHE A 371 -10.58 1.24 -3.58
N ASN A 372 -9.98 2.23 -2.91
CA ASN A 372 -9.98 2.31 -1.46
C ASN A 372 -11.33 2.80 -0.96
N GLU A 373 -11.94 2.11 -0.01
CA GLU A 373 -13.27 2.43 0.51
C GLU A 373 -13.37 3.86 1.10
N LYS A 374 -12.31 4.34 1.77
CA LYS A 374 -12.29 5.67 2.42
C LYS A 374 -11.93 6.80 1.47
N ILE A 375 -10.98 6.57 0.57
CA ILE A 375 -10.40 7.61 -0.32
C ILE A 375 -11.10 7.62 -1.68
N GLY A 376 -11.68 6.50 -2.10
CA GLY A 376 -12.31 6.31 -3.40
C GLY A 376 -13.41 7.31 -3.75
N PRO A 377 -14.34 7.64 -2.83
CA PRO A 377 -15.35 8.68 -3.08
C PRO A 377 -14.73 10.04 -3.39
N LEU A 378 -13.67 10.43 -2.67
CA LEU A 378 -12.97 11.69 -2.88
C LEU A 378 -12.31 11.74 -4.26
N ILE A 379 -11.65 10.66 -4.68
CA ILE A 379 -11.02 10.57 -6.01
C ILE A 379 -12.05 10.60 -7.13
N LYS A 380 -13.21 9.96 -6.96
CA LYS A 380 -14.30 10.05 -7.94
C LYS A 380 -14.82 11.48 -8.09
N ILE A 381 -14.89 12.24 -7.00
CA ILE A 381 -15.25 13.67 -7.04
C ILE A 381 -14.18 14.48 -7.79
N VAL A 382 -12.89 14.28 -7.47
CA VAL A 382 -11.78 14.95 -8.15
C VAL A 382 -11.73 14.58 -9.63
N GLY A 383 -11.94 13.31 -9.99
CA GLY A 383 -11.99 12.86 -11.37
C GLY A 383 -13.14 13.48 -12.16
N LYS A 384 -14.32 13.62 -11.52
CA LYS A 384 -15.46 14.32 -12.13
C LYS A 384 -15.17 15.81 -12.33
N LEU A 385 -14.61 16.48 -11.33
CA LEU A 385 -14.13 17.87 -11.44
C LEU A 385 -13.10 18.04 -12.55
N GLY A 386 -12.18 17.09 -12.71
CA GLY A 386 -11.19 17.10 -13.78
C GLY A 386 -11.81 16.96 -15.17
N MET A 387 -12.80 16.06 -15.34
CA MET A 387 -13.56 15.97 -16.59
C MET A 387 -14.35 17.24 -16.88
N ASP A 388 -14.99 17.83 -15.88
CA ASP A 388 -15.74 19.08 -16.03
C ASP A 388 -14.79 20.23 -16.42
N PHE A 389 -13.59 20.29 -15.85
CA PHE A 389 -12.55 21.24 -16.23
C PHE A 389 -12.04 21.02 -17.67
N PHE A 390 -11.82 19.76 -18.07
CA PHE A 390 -11.39 19.45 -19.44
C PHE A 390 -12.47 19.81 -20.48
N ASN A 391 -13.73 19.52 -20.17
CA ASN A 391 -14.87 19.93 -21.00
C ASN A 391 -14.93 21.46 -21.11
N PHE A 392 -14.73 22.19 -20.00
CA PHE A 392 -14.64 23.65 -20.02
C PHE A 392 -13.49 24.15 -20.89
N PHE A 393 -12.28 23.57 -20.76
CA PHE A 393 -11.12 23.93 -21.57
C PHE A 393 -11.37 23.66 -23.06
N LEU A 394 -11.98 22.52 -23.41
CA LEU A 394 -12.29 22.17 -24.80
C LEU A 394 -13.31 23.14 -25.39
N ILE A 395 -14.36 23.50 -24.65
CA ILE A 395 -15.33 24.53 -25.04
C ILE A 395 -14.64 25.88 -25.21
N TYR A 396 -13.73 26.26 -24.31
CA TYR A 396 -12.96 27.48 -24.40
C TYR A 396 -12.10 27.52 -25.67
N VAL A 397 -11.35 26.45 -25.96
CA VAL A 397 -10.55 26.34 -27.20
C VAL A 397 -11.43 26.45 -28.45
N ILE A 398 -12.59 25.77 -28.48
CA ILE A 398 -13.53 25.89 -29.60
C ILE A 398 -14.01 27.34 -29.75
N LEU A 399 -14.39 28.00 -28.65
CA LEU A 399 -14.81 29.41 -28.67
C LEU A 399 -13.69 30.33 -29.15
N THR A 400 -12.46 30.16 -28.67
CA THR A 400 -11.30 30.94 -29.11
C THR A 400 -11.04 30.77 -30.60
N ILE A 401 -11.11 29.53 -31.12
CA ILE A 401 -10.98 29.26 -32.55
C ILE A 401 -12.13 29.90 -33.34
N MET A 402 -13.37 29.79 -32.86
CA MET A 402 -14.52 30.45 -33.49
C MET A 402 -14.36 31.98 -33.54
N PHE A 403 -13.97 32.61 -32.43
CA PHE A 403 -13.73 34.05 -32.38
C PHE A 403 -12.53 34.49 -33.23
N ALA A 404 -11.48 33.67 -33.32
CA ALA A 404 -10.36 33.93 -34.21
C ALA A 404 -10.77 33.85 -35.70
N ILE A 405 -11.68 32.94 -36.05
CA ILE A 405 -12.22 32.83 -37.42
C ILE A 405 -13.17 34.00 -37.72
N VAL A 406 -14.07 34.35 -36.80
CA VAL A 406 -15.03 35.45 -36.97
C VAL A 406 -14.35 36.82 -36.93
N GLY A 407 -13.29 36.99 -36.14
CA GLY A 407 -12.53 38.25 -36.05
C GLY A 407 -11.53 38.49 -37.19
N ASN A 408 -11.30 37.49 -38.04
CA ASN A 408 -10.51 37.61 -39.29
C ASN A 408 -11.41 37.74 -40.54
N ILE A 409 -12.72 37.85 -40.35
CA ILE A 409 -13.72 38.29 -41.35
C ILE A 409 -14.09 39.73 -41.01
#